data_AF-A0A9E4B0D9-F1
#
_entry.id   AF-A0A9E4B0D9-F1
#
_cell.length_a   1.000
_cell.length_b   1.000
_cell.length_c   1.000
_cell.angle_alpha   90.00
_cell.angle_beta   90.00
_cell.angle_gamma   90.00
#
_symmetry.space_group_name_H-M   'P 1'
#
loop_
_entity.id
_entity.type
_entity.pdbx_description
1 polymer ?
#
loop_
_entity_poly.entity_id
_entity_poly.type
_entity_poly.pdbx_seq_one_letter_code
_entity_poly.pdbx_strand_id
1 'polypeptide(L)'
;MREAGTPSRQRRPREEAVRLGKEIYQRDILPQVEAGHFGEYVAIDVDSGNWAVADTENSALERLRGLCPDAINVLMERVGYRALRSFGAGPLRRTG
;
A
#
# COMPACT_ATOMS: atom_id res chain seq x y z
N MET A 1 -10.96 2.11 -29.73
CA MET A 1 -11.13 2.82 -28.45
C MET A 1 -12.03 1.96 -27.58
N ARG A 2 -11.50 1.24 -26.58
CA ARG A 2 -12.36 0.53 -25.62
C ARG A 2 -12.56 1.48 -24.46
N GLU A 3 -13.77 2.01 -24.33
CA GLU A 3 -14.22 2.59 -23.06
C GLU A 3 -14.24 1.43 -22.06
N ALA A 4 -13.17 1.31 -21.26
CA ALA A 4 -13.22 0.52 -20.05
C ALA A 4 -14.19 1.28 -19.14
N GLY A 5 -15.45 0.81 -19.08
CA GLY A 5 -16.43 1.33 -18.14
C GLY A 5 -15.76 1.43 -16.78
N THR A 6 -15.78 2.61 -16.18
CA THR A 6 -15.16 2.88 -14.88
C THR A 6 -15.55 1.74 -13.95
N PRO A 7 -14.59 0.92 -13.46
CA PRO A 7 -14.95 -0.18 -12.59
C PRO A 7 -15.70 0.43 -11.42
N SER A 8 -16.95 -0.01 -11.21
CA SER A 8 -17.71 0.40 -10.03
C SER A 8 -16.88 0.03 -8.81
N ARG A 9 -16.31 1.02 -8.12
CA ARG A 9 -15.56 0.81 -6.87
C ARG A 9 -16.55 0.41 -5.78
N GLN A 10 -16.89 -0.87 -5.75
CA GLN A 10 -17.74 -1.44 -4.72
C GLN A 10 -16.90 -1.79 -3.49
N ARG A 11 -17.49 -1.70 -2.30
CA ARG A 11 -16.83 -2.20 -1.10
C ARG A 11 -16.56 -3.70 -1.25
N ARG A 12 -15.30 -4.07 -1.19
CA ARG A 12 -14.88 -5.48 -1.15
C ARG A 12 -15.10 -6.05 0.25
N PRO A 13 -15.24 -7.38 0.37
CA PRO A 13 -15.10 -8.05 1.65
C PRO A 13 -13.78 -7.66 2.32
N ARG A 14 -13.83 -7.39 3.63
CA ARG A 14 -12.67 -6.89 4.38
C ARG A 14 -11.43 -7.77 4.22
N GLU A 15 -11.61 -9.08 4.28
CA GLU A 15 -10.51 -10.05 4.17
C GLU A 15 -9.84 -10.02 2.80
N GLU A 16 -10.62 -9.87 1.74
CA GLU A 16 -10.11 -9.76 0.38
C GLU A 16 -9.33 -8.46 0.19
N ALA A 17 -9.87 -7.33 0.64
CA ALA A 17 -9.19 -6.03 0.57
C ALA A 17 -7.87 -6.04 1.36
N VAL A 18 -7.86 -6.63 2.56
CA VAL A 18 -6.63 -6.77 3.35
C VAL A 18 -5.62 -7.67 2.66
N ARG A 19 -6.04 -8.80 2.07
CA ARG A 19 -5.13 -9.71 1.35
C ARG A 19 -4.48 -9.01 0.16
N LEU A 20 -5.28 -8.37 -0.69
CA LEU A 20 -4.81 -7.67 -1.89
C LEU A 20 -3.92 -6.47 -1.55
N GLY A 21 -4.34 -5.63 -0.60
CA GLY A 21 -3.54 -4.51 -0.15
C GLY A 21 -2.20 -4.94 0.45
N LYS A 22 -2.16 -6.06 1.18
CA LYS A 22 -0.91 -6.62 1.70
C LYS A 22 0.02 -7.10 0.61
N GLU A 23 -0.51 -7.68 -0.46
CA GLU A 23 0.28 -8.10 -1.62
C GLU A 23 0.90 -6.88 -2.31
N ILE A 24 0.11 -5.84 -2.58
CA ILE A 24 0.57 -4.56 -3.15
C ILE A 24 1.65 -3.93 -2.25
N TYR A 25 1.39 -3.87 -0.93
CA TYR A 25 2.35 -3.33 0.02
C TYR A 25 3.69 -4.05 -0.04
N GLN A 26 3.68 -5.39 0.00
CA GLN A 26 4.92 -6.18 0.02
C GLN A 26 5.68 -6.13 -1.29
N ARG A 27 4.97 -6.25 -2.41
CA ARG A 27 5.57 -6.35 -3.74
C ARG A 27 6.05 -4.99 -4.24
N ASP A 28 5.21 -3.97 -4.10
CA ASP A 28 5.40 -2.71 -4.81
C ASP A 28 5.89 -1.60 -3.88
N ILE A 29 5.40 -1.53 -2.64
CA ILE A 29 5.62 -0.35 -1.78
C ILE A 29 6.78 -0.54 -0.81
N LEU A 30 6.89 -1.72 -0.18
CA LEU A 30 7.90 -1.99 0.85
C LEU A 30 9.34 -1.69 0.38
N PRO A 31 9.78 -2.09 -0.82
CA PRO A 31 11.13 -1.76 -1.31
C PRO A 31 11.39 -0.25 -1.43
N GLN A 32 10.34 0.57 -1.56
CA GLN A 32 10.44 2.02 -1.70
C GLN A 32 10.46 2.74 -0.34
N VAL A 33 9.79 2.19 0.68
CA VAL A 33 9.59 2.88 1.97
C VAL A 33 10.50 2.38 3.10
N GLU A 34 11.05 1.17 3.00
CA GLU A 34 11.80 0.51 4.09
C GLU A 34 13.04 1.31 4.55
N ALA A 35 13.75 1.97 3.62
CA ALA A 35 14.99 2.66 3.93
C ALA A 35 14.82 4.05 4.59
N GLY A 36 13.62 4.64 4.54
CA GLY A 36 13.43 6.06 4.89
C GLY A 36 12.18 6.41 5.68
N HIS A 37 11.20 5.50 5.75
CA HIS A 37 9.88 5.79 6.31
C HIS A 37 9.53 4.89 7.50
N PHE A 38 10.53 4.37 8.22
CA PHE A 38 10.29 3.49 9.36
C PHE A 38 9.36 4.16 10.39
N GLY A 39 8.29 3.45 10.77
CA GLY A 39 7.31 3.92 11.74
C GLY A 39 6.21 4.82 11.18
N GLU A 40 6.33 5.27 9.93
CA GLU A 40 5.27 5.97 9.20
C GLU A 40 4.17 5.00 8.73
N TYR A 41 3.09 5.57 8.21
CA TYR A 41 1.90 4.87 7.74
C TYR A 41 1.78 4.98 6.22
N VAL A 42 1.45 3.87 5.58
CA VAL A 42 1.14 3.78 4.15
C VAL A 42 -0.36 3.51 3.99
N ALA A 43 -1.05 4.43 3.32
CA ALA A 43 -2.41 4.23 2.83
C ALA A 43 -2.36 3.71 1.39
N ILE A 44 -3.12 2.66 1.10
CA ILE A 44 -3.16 2.02 -0.22
C ILE A 44 -4.62 1.91 -0.65
N ASP A 45 -4.97 2.49 -1.79
CA ASP A 45 -6.22 2.15 -2.46
C ASP A 45 -6.04 0.85 -3.24
N VAL A 46 -6.70 -0.21 -2.78
CA VAL A 46 -6.50 -1.58 -3.28
C VAL A 46 -6.93 -1.74 -4.74
N ASP A 47 -7.89 -0.93 -5.21
CA ASP A 47 -8.42 -1.06 -6.56
C ASP A 47 -7.52 -0.40 -7.62
N SER A 48 -6.88 0.73 -7.30
CA SER A 48 -5.95 1.41 -8.23
C SER A 48 -4.48 1.09 -7.99
N GLY A 49 -4.12 0.64 -6.78
CA GLY A 49 -2.74 0.53 -6.34
C GLY A 49 -2.09 1.87 -5.98
N ASN A 50 -2.83 2.99 -6.07
CA ASN A 50 -2.35 4.28 -5.59
C ASN A 50 -2.08 4.21 -4.09
N TRP A 51 -0.99 4.83 -3.66
CA TRP A 51 -0.60 4.83 -2.27
C TRP A 51 0.02 6.17 -1.86
N ALA A 52 0.00 6.42 -0.55
CA ALA A 52 0.65 7.56 0.05
C ALA A 52 1.26 7.17 1.39
N VAL A 53 2.39 7.78 1.75
CA VAL A 53 3.05 7.60 3.05
C VAL A 53 3.03 8.90 3.86
N ALA A 54 2.83 8.80 5.17
CA ALA A 54 2.93 9.92 6.10
C ALA A 54 3.19 9.45 7.53
N ASP A 55 3.63 10.37 8.38
CA ASP A 55 3.88 10.18 9.82
C ASP A 55 2.65 9.75 10.63
N THR A 56 1.44 10.07 10.18
CA THR A 56 0.18 9.68 10.82
C THR A 56 -0.78 8.99 9.86
N GLU A 57 -1.66 8.14 10.41
CA GLU A 57 -2.73 7.47 9.64
C GLU A 57 -3.62 8.46 8.89
N ASN A 58 -4.03 9.54 9.57
CA ASN A 58 -4.89 10.58 8.99
C ASN A 58 -4.20 11.28 7.83
N SER A 59 -2.94 11.69 7.99
CA SER A 59 -2.19 12.37 6.93
C SER A 59 -1.93 11.46 5.73
N ALA A 60 -1.68 10.17 5.96
CA ALA A 60 -1.52 9.19 4.88
C ALA A 60 -2.83 9.02 4.09
N LEU A 61 -3.97 8.93 4.79
CA LEU A 61 -5.29 8.85 4.17
C LEU A 61 -5.68 10.13 3.41
N GLU A 62 -5.41 11.30 3.98
CA GLU A 62 -5.66 12.59 3.32
C GLU A 62 -4.85 12.72 2.03
N ARG A 63 -3.55 12.38 2.07
CA ARG A 63 -2.70 12.36 0.88
C ARG A 63 -3.21 11.37 -0.16
N LEU A 64 -3.61 10.16 0.24
CA LEU A 64 -4.20 9.18 -0.67
C LEU A 64 -5.47 9.71 -1.32
N ARG A 65 -6.36 10.36 -0.55
CA ARG A 65 -7.58 10.98 -1.09
C ARG A 65 -7.30 12.16 -2.02
N GLY A 66 -6.20 12.87 -1.83
CA GLY A 66 -5.71 13.86 -2.80
C GLY A 66 -5.35 13.24 -4.15
N LEU A 67 -4.83 12.01 -4.15
CA LEU A 67 -4.50 11.25 -5.37
C LEU A 67 -5.71 10.52 -5.97
N CYS A 68 -6.59 10.01 -5.10
CA CYS A 68 -7.72 9.15 -5.44
C CYS A 68 -8.92 9.52 -4.55
N PRO A 69 -9.70 10.57 -4.91
CA PRO A 69 -10.83 11.03 -4.10
C PRO A 69 -11.93 9.98 -3.89
N ASP A 70 -12.00 9.01 -4.80
CA ASP A 70 -12.95 7.91 -4.85
C ASP A 70 -12.42 6.60 -4.23
N ALA A 71 -11.30 6.63 -3.51
CA ALA A 71 -10.73 5.46 -2.83
C ALA A 71 -11.70 4.92 -1.75
N ILE A 72 -12.26 3.73 -1.98
CA ILE A 72 -13.22 3.07 -1.07
C ILE A 72 -12.58 1.88 -0.34
N ASN A 73 -11.70 1.14 -1.00
CA ASN A 73 -11.06 -0.06 -0.45
C ASN A 73 -9.63 0.28 -0.01
N VAL A 74 -9.50 0.98 1.11
CA VAL A 74 -8.19 1.43 1.61
C VAL A 74 -7.61 0.45 2.63
N LEU A 75 -6.35 0.05 2.43
CA LEU A 75 -5.54 -0.61 3.45
C LEU A 75 -4.59 0.40 4.11
N MET A 76 -4.42 0.27 5.43
CA MET A 76 -3.46 1.03 6.23
C MET A 76 -2.41 0.06 6.79
N GLU A 77 -1.14 0.32 6.52
CA GLU A 77 0.00 -0.47 7.05
C GLU A 77 1.05 0.45 7.65
N ARG A 78 1.68 0.02 8.75
CA ARG A 78 2.76 0.77 9.40
C ARG A 78 4.12 0.21 8.99
N VAL A 79 4.97 1.07 8.44
CA VAL A 79 6.26 0.68 7.87
C VAL A 79 7.20 0.18 8.97
N GLY A 80 7.80 -1.00 8.76
CA GLY A 80 8.72 -1.60 9.72
C GLY A 80 8.06 -2.29 10.92
N TYR A 81 6.73 -2.23 11.06
CA TYR A 81 5.97 -2.84 12.16
C TYR A 81 5.05 -3.96 11.63
N ARG A 82 5.64 -5.04 11.14
CA ARG A 82 4.89 -6.24 10.74
C ARG A 82 5.15 -7.39 11.70
N ALA A 83 4.09 -8.07 12.14
CA ALA A 83 4.20 -9.39 12.75
C ALA A 83 4.84 -10.34 11.73
N LEU A 84 6.05 -10.83 12.05
CA LEU A 84 6.87 -11.75 11.25
C LEU A 84 6.04 -12.67 10.34
N ARG A 85 6.11 -12.43 9.04
CA ARG A 85 6.08 -13.51 8.04
C ARG A 85 7.40 -13.44 7.30
N SER A 86 8.37 -14.16 7.84
CA SER A 86 9.65 -14.40 7.19
C SER A 86 9.42 -15.06 5.83
N PHE A 87 9.83 -14.37 4.78
CA PHE A 87 10.34 -14.87 3.50
C PHE A 87 11.16 -13.69 2.97
N GLY A 88 12.44 -13.73 2.66
CA GLY A 88 13.48 -14.73 2.61
C GLY A 88 14.72 -13.98 2.07
N ALA A 89 15.92 -14.45 2.41
CA ALA A 89 17.19 -13.80 2.12
C ALA A 89 17.40 -13.46 0.63
N GLY A 90 17.84 -12.23 0.36
CA GLY A 90 18.66 -11.90 -0.81
C GLY A 90 20.01 -11.37 -0.31
N PRO A 91 21.17 -11.91 -0.75
CA PRO A 91 22.44 -11.35 -0.33
C PRO A 91 22.56 -9.92 -0.85
N LEU A 92 22.88 -8.98 0.04
CA LEU A 92 23.44 -7.69 -0.33
C LEU A 92 24.69 -7.94 -1.17
N ARG A 93 24.58 -7.84 -2.50
CA ARG A 93 25.77 -7.69 -3.33
C ARG A 93 26.29 -6.27 -3.12
N ARG A 94 27.33 -6.17 -2.29
CA ARG A 94 28.30 -5.08 -2.41
C ARG A 94 29.13 -5.33 -3.68
N THR A 95 29.02 -4.40 -4.60
CA THR A 95 29.95 -4.13 -5.71
C THR A 95 29.88 -2.63 -5.88
N GLY A 96 30.94 -1.84 -5.85
CA GLY A 96 32.37 -2.02 -5.70
C GLY A 96 32.93 -0.59 -5.72
#